data_AF-A0A7J4CSG4-F1
#
_entry.id   AF-A0A7J4CSG4-F1
#
_cell.length_a   1.000
_cell.length_b   1.000
_cell.length_c   1.000
_cell.angle_alpha   90.00
_cell.angle_beta   90.00
_cell.angle_gamma   90.00
#
_symmetry.space_group_name_H-M   'P 1'
#
loop_
_entity.id
_entity.type
_entity.pdbx_description
1 polymer ?
#
loop_
_entity_poly.entity_id
_entity_poly.type
_entity_poly.pdbx_seq_one_letter_code
_entity_poly.pdbx_strand_id
1 'polypeptide(L)'
;MGVAGIETFDFQPLMLVLLVAFLVPIVIKRSNKVAIPIVVGEILAGMVLGPSGLGWVELDGEVILFLRDFGLAYLMFIAGMEIDFNMISKIARDSSNKEGSSILQNPIVIGPISFFLTLVMSAFFALALLKVGIITSGWMMVALILSTTSLGVVLPVLKERNLNNTKLGQTILLTALLADFVTMFLISIYATYFDNGSLSIEMLLIFGLFIAFAFLYRTGLILGRIPRINKLLDDLSHSTAQIKLRASLVLLVAFIVLAEILNSEMILGAFIAGIIVSLVT
;
A
#
# COMPACT_ATOMS: atom_id res chain seq x y z
N MET A 1 -28.16 -31.26 -21.87
CA MET A 1 -28.33 -30.15 -20.91
C MET A 1 -27.57 -30.53 -19.65
N GLY A 2 -26.32 -30.08 -19.54
CA GLY A 2 -25.47 -30.32 -18.38
C GLY A 2 -25.89 -29.38 -17.25
N VAL A 3 -26.13 -29.94 -16.07
CA VAL A 3 -26.35 -29.18 -14.84
C VAL A 3 -25.02 -28.49 -14.54
N ALA A 4 -25.00 -27.16 -14.59
CA ALA A 4 -23.85 -26.36 -14.16
C ALA A 4 -23.49 -26.80 -12.73
N GLY A 5 -22.24 -27.22 -12.54
CA GLY A 5 -21.74 -27.61 -11.23
C GLY A 5 -21.93 -26.46 -10.25
N ILE A 6 -22.47 -26.76 -9.08
CA ILE A 6 -22.45 -25.82 -7.96
C ILE A 6 -20.98 -25.70 -7.58
N GLU A 7 -20.34 -24.57 -7.88
CA GLU A 7 -19.02 -24.25 -7.34
C GLU A 7 -19.15 -24.15 -5.82
N THR A 8 -18.75 -25.22 -5.13
CA THR A 8 -18.71 -25.24 -3.67
C THR A 8 -17.43 -24.55 -3.23
N PHE A 9 -17.55 -23.32 -2.74
CA PHE A 9 -16.45 -22.62 -2.10
C PHE A 9 -15.96 -23.43 -0.88
N ASP A 10 -14.67 -23.77 -0.85
CA ASP A 10 -14.04 -24.37 0.33
C ASP A 10 -13.58 -23.28 1.31
N PHE A 11 -14.19 -23.29 2.50
CA PHE A 11 -13.91 -22.32 3.57
C PHE A 11 -12.95 -22.87 4.64
N GLN A 12 -12.58 -24.14 4.59
CA GLN A 12 -11.66 -24.73 5.57
C GLN A 12 -10.30 -24.03 5.59
N PRO A 13 -9.65 -23.74 4.43
CA PRO A 13 -8.40 -23.00 4.41
C PRO A 13 -8.53 -21.60 5.00
N LEU A 14 -9.64 -20.91 4.71
CA LEU A 14 -9.94 -19.58 5.25
C LEU A 14 -10.03 -19.61 6.78
N MET A 15 -10.74 -20.59 7.34
CA MET A 15 -10.86 -20.75 8.78
C MET A 15 -9.48 -20.94 9.43
N LEU A 16 -8.61 -21.77 8.85
CA LEU A 16 -7.25 -21.98 9.35
C LEU A 16 -6.42 -20.70 9.31
N VAL A 17 -6.44 -19.98 8.19
CA VAL A 17 -5.73 -18.70 8.03
C VAL A 17 -6.20 -17.68 9.08
N LEU A 18 -7.52 -17.52 9.27
CA LEU A 18 -8.07 -16.58 10.24
C LEU A 18 -7.75 -16.97 11.69
N LEU A 19 -7.81 -18.27 12.01
CA LEU A 19 -7.45 -18.78 13.33
C LEU A 19 -5.99 -18.49 13.64
N VAL A 20 -5.10 -18.68 12.68
CA VAL A 20 -3.67 -18.45 12.84
C VAL A 20 -3.36 -16.95 12.92
N ALA A 21 -3.97 -16.13 12.07
CA ALA A 21 -3.86 -14.67 12.15
C ALA A 21 -4.34 -14.14 13.52
N PHE A 22 -5.32 -14.78 14.15
CA PHE A 22 -5.74 -14.45 15.52
C PHE A 22 -4.73 -14.92 16.59
N LEU A 23 -4.19 -16.14 16.47
CA LEU A 23 -3.30 -16.72 17.48
C LEU A 23 -1.88 -16.13 17.47
N VAL A 24 -1.33 -15.82 16.30
CA VAL A 24 0.05 -15.36 16.12
C VAL A 24 0.38 -14.13 16.97
N PRO A 25 -0.42 -13.03 16.94
CA PRO A 25 -0.17 -11.86 17.78
C PRO A 25 -0.17 -12.19 19.29
N ILE A 26 -1.04 -13.12 19.72
CA ILE A 26 -1.17 -13.52 21.13
C ILE A 26 0.08 -14.28 21.58
N VAL A 27 0.54 -15.23 20.76
CA VAL A 27 1.72 -16.04 21.05
C VAL A 27 2.98 -15.17 21.09
N ILE A 28 3.16 -14.29 20.10
CA ILE A 28 4.33 -13.41 20.02
C ILE A 28 4.36 -12.44 21.21
N LYS A 29 3.25 -11.76 21.51
CA LYS A 29 3.20 -10.81 22.64
C LYS A 29 3.40 -11.48 24.00
N ARG A 30 3.01 -12.75 24.15
CA ARG A 30 3.19 -13.51 25.40
C ARG A 30 4.61 -14.07 25.53
N SER A 31 5.24 -14.39 24.41
CA SER A 31 6.62 -14.86 24.35
C SER A 31 7.57 -13.66 24.48
N ASN A 32 7.77 -13.16 25.70
CA ASN A 32 8.74 -12.09 26.02
C ASN A 32 10.19 -12.38 25.58
N LYS A 33 10.46 -13.53 24.96
CA LYS A 33 11.75 -13.98 24.44
C LYS A 33 11.96 -13.70 22.94
N VAL A 34 10.91 -13.39 22.18
CA VAL A 34 10.99 -13.23 20.72
C VAL A 34 10.59 -11.82 20.32
N ALA A 35 11.58 -11.03 19.91
CA ALA A 35 11.40 -9.65 19.45
C ALA A 35 11.21 -9.57 17.93
N ILE A 36 10.19 -10.24 17.40
CA ILE A 36 9.80 -10.13 15.98
C ILE A 36 8.52 -9.31 15.84
N PRO A 37 8.37 -8.51 14.78
CA PRO A 37 7.10 -7.85 14.50
C PRO A 37 5.99 -8.86 14.20
N ILE A 38 4.75 -8.53 14.52
CA ILE A 38 3.59 -9.44 14.36
C ILE A 38 3.46 -9.92 12.92
N VAL A 39 3.61 -9.02 11.94
CA VAL A 39 3.50 -9.34 10.50
C VAL A 39 4.52 -10.40 10.07
N VAL A 40 5.74 -10.36 10.62
CA VAL A 40 6.76 -11.39 10.32
C VAL A 40 6.31 -12.75 10.85
N GLY A 41 5.69 -12.76 12.03
CA GLY A 41 5.05 -13.95 12.59
C GLY A 41 3.94 -14.51 11.72
N GLU A 42 3.09 -13.64 11.17
CA GLU A 42 1.97 -14.03 10.30
C GLU A 42 2.48 -14.63 9.00
N ILE A 43 3.52 -14.02 8.39
CA ILE A 43 4.20 -14.54 7.20
C ILE A 43 4.84 -15.90 7.49
N LEU A 44 5.53 -16.06 8.63
CA LEU A 44 6.13 -17.34 9.03
C LEU A 44 5.07 -18.43 9.25
N ALA A 45 3.96 -18.09 9.90
CA ALA A 45 2.88 -19.03 10.11
C ALA A 45 2.21 -19.42 8.78
N GLY A 46 2.03 -18.46 7.86
CA GLY A 46 1.58 -18.73 6.49
C GLY A 46 2.52 -19.65 5.73
N MET A 47 3.85 -19.44 5.82
CA MET A 47 4.84 -20.34 5.22
C MET A 47 4.77 -21.77 5.77
N VAL A 48 4.54 -21.92 7.09
CA VAL A 48 4.40 -23.23 7.74
C VAL A 48 3.11 -23.94 7.32
N LEU A 49 1.99 -23.22 7.20
CA LEU A 49 0.69 -23.81 6.85
C LEU A 49 0.53 -24.07 5.36
N GLY A 50 1.16 -23.25 4.53
CA GLY A 50 1.11 -23.33 3.08
C GLY A 50 1.92 -24.49 2.51
N PRO A 51 2.03 -24.56 1.17
CA PRO A 51 2.68 -25.66 0.45
C PRO A 51 4.18 -25.80 0.76
N SER A 52 4.84 -24.74 1.21
CA SER A 52 6.24 -24.76 1.63
C SER A 52 6.49 -25.53 2.93
N GLY A 53 5.44 -25.78 3.73
CA GLY A 53 5.52 -26.45 5.03
C GLY A 53 4.61 -27.67 5.09
N LEU A 54 3.47 -27.52 5.75
CA LEU A 54 2.51 -28.58 6.03
C LEU A 54 1.56 -28.87 4.86
N GLY A 55 1.39 -27.92 3.94
CA GLY A 55 0.48 -28.05 2.80
C GLY A 55 -1.01 -28.15 3.20
N TRP A 56 -1.40 -27.57 4.33
CA TRP A 56 -2.80 -27.57 4.79
C TRP A 56 -3.66 -26.48 4.15
N VAL A 57 -3.00 -25.46 3.58
CA VAL A 57 -3.63 -24.36 2.87
C VAL A 57 -3.07 -24.35 1.46
N GLU A 58 -3.91 -24.70 0.48
CA GLU A 58 -3.61 -24.58 -0.94
C GLU A 58 -3.86 -23.15 -1.42
N LEU A 59 -3.15 -22.71 -2.47
CA LEU A 59 -3.13 -21.32 -2.94
C LEU A 59 -4.04 -21.05 -4.14
N ASP A 60 -4.63 -22.10 -4.71
CA ASP A 60 -5.46 -22.10 -5.92
C ASP A 60 -6.96 -21.96 -5.64
N GLY A 61 -7.39 -22.10 -4.38
CA GLY A 61 -8.77 -21.86 -3.99
C GLY A 61 -9.20 -20.40 -4.17
N GLU A 62 -10.33 -20.19 -4.87
CA GLU A 62 -10.86 -18.85 -5.21
C GLU A 62 -11.04 -17.94 -4.00
N VAL A 63 -11.51 -18.49 -2.87
CA VAL A 63 -11.71 -17.75 -1.61
C VAL A 63 -10.39 -17.20 -1.07
N ILE A 64 -9.32 -18.01 -1.12
CA ILE A 64 -8.00 -17.61 -0.64
C ILE A 64 -7.38 -16.57 -1.57
N LEU A 65 -7.52 -16.74 -2.88
CA LEU A 65 -7.04 -15.77 -3.88
C LEU A 65 -7.74 -14.42 -3.71
N PHE A 66 -9.07 -14.41 -3.58
CA PHE A 66 -9.83 -13.20 -3.32
C PHE A 66 -9.39 -12.54 -2.01
N LEU A 67 -9.27 -13.30 -0.91
CA LEU A 67 -8.86 -12.74 0.38
C LEU A 67 -7.43 -12.18 0.35
N ARG A 68 -6.52 -12.83 -0.38
CA ARG A 68 -5.14 -12.35 -0.57
C ARG A 68 -5.14 -10.99 -1.24
N ASP A 69 -5.83 -10.87 -2.36
CA ASP A 69 -5.83 -9.67 -3.20
C ASP A 69 -6.61 -8.54 -2.51
N PHE A 70 -7.81 -8.84 -2.00
CA PHE A 70 -8.63 -7.87 -1.27
C PHE A 70 -7.99 -7.46 0.06
N GLY A 71 -7.39 -8.40 0.80
CA GLY A 71 -6.70 -8.13 2.06
C GLY A 71 -5.50 -7.20 1.88
N LEU A 72 -4.71 -7.42 0.81
CA LEU A 72 -3.60 -6.54 0.45
C LEU A 72 -4.10 -5.15 0.05
N ALA A 73 -5.13 -5.06 -0.79
CA ALA A 73 -5.75 -3.78 -1.15
C ALA A 73 -6.30 -3.04 0.08
N TYR A 74 -7.00 -3.75 0.98
CA TYR A 74 -7.54 -3.17 2.21
C TYR A 74 -6.44 -2.66 3.14
N LEU A 75 -5.35 -3.41 3.30
CA LEU A 75 -4.21 -2.96 4.09
C LEU A 75 -3.64 -1.65 3.52
N MET A 76 -3.45 -1.58 2.20
CA MET A 76 -2.93 -0.39 1.52
C MET A 76 -3.91 0.80 1.63
N PHE A 77 -5.21 0.53 1.61
CA PHE A 77 -6.24 1.51 1.93
C PHE A 77 -6.14 2.07 3.36
N ILE A 78 -6.00 1.19 4.37
CA ILE A 78 -5.74 1.62 5.77
C ILE A 78 -4.47 2.45 5.85
N ALA A 79 -3.44 2.10 5.08
CA ALA A 79 -2.19 2.82 5.06
C ALA A 79 -2.33 4.23 4.48
N GLY A 80 -3.07 4.37 3.38
CA GLY A 80 -3.42 5.67 2.80
C GLY A 80 -4.21 6.55 3.76
N MET A 81 -5.10 5.96 4.55
CA MET A 81 -5.85 6.69 5.58
C MET A 81 -4.99 7.15 6.77
N GLU A 82 -3.82 6.55 6.99
CA GLU A 82 -2.96 6.86 8.14
C GLU A 82 -1.98 8.01 7.86
N ILE A 83 -1.83 8.43 6.61
CA ILE A 83 -0.89 9.47 6.23
C ILE A 83 -1.52 10.83 6.51
N ASP A 84 -0.99 11.52 7.52
CA ASP A 84 -1.46 12.84 7.88
C ASP A 84 -0.69 13.91 7.09
N PHE A 85 -1.23 14.27 5.93
CA PHE A 85 -0.68 15.33 5.08
C PHE A 85 -0.67 16.70 5.76
N ASN A 86 -1.59 16.96 6.70
CA ASN A 86 -1.62 18.20 7.46
C ASN A 86 -0.45 18.25 8.44
N MET A 87 -0.17 17.14 9.14
CA MET A 87 0.99 16.99 10.01
C MET A 87 2.29 17.09 9.20
N ILE A 88 2.39 16.41 8.06
CA ILE A 88 3.57 16.49 7.18
C ILE A 88 3.80 17.94 6.72
N SER A 89 2.76 18.63 6.27
CA SER A 89 2.83 20.05 5.85
C SER A 89 3.18 20.97 7.02
N LYS A 90 2.62 20.74 8.20
CA LYS A 90 2.93 21.52 9.41
C LYS A 90 4.38 21.31 9.84
N ILE A 91 4.86 20.06 9.89
CA ILE A 91 6.27 19.75 10.20
C ILE A 91 7.19 20.44 9.19
N ALA A 92 6.84 20.40 7.91
CA ALA A 92 7.62 21.06 6.85
C ALA A 92 7.71 22.58 7.04
N ARG A 93 6.60 23.24 7.37
CA ARG A 93 6.54 24.68 7.65
C ARG A 93 7.27 25.06 8.93
N ASP A 94 7.11 24.27 9.99
CA ASP A 94 7.76 24.51 11.29
C ASP A 94 9.30 24.33 11.20
N SER A 95 9.77 23.39 10.38
CA SER A 95 11.21 23.22 10.10
C SER A 95 11.78 24.33 9.20
N SER A 96 10.97 24.90 8.30
CA SER A 96 11.40 26.03 7.46
C SER A 96 11.47 27.36 8.21
N ASN A 97 10.67 27.56 9.27
CA ASN A 97 10.59 28.82 10.02
C ASN A 97 11.56 28.93 11.21
N LYS A 98 12.21 27.84 11.62
CA LYS A 98 13.22 27.89 12.68
C LYS A 98 14.60 28.17 12.07
N GLU A 99 15.11 29.38 12.27
CA GLU A 99 16.52 29.71 12.00
C GLU A 99 17.43 28.67 12.70
N GLY A 100 18.14 27.87 11.91
CA GLY A 100 19.06 26.83 12.39
C GLY A 100 18.51 25.40 12.43
N SER A 101 17.22 25.16 12.14
CA SER A 101 16.73 23.79 11.93
C SER A 101 17.12 23.34 10.53
N SER A 102 17.99 22.33 10.44
CA SER A 102 18.47 21.83 9.16
C SER A 102 17.28 21.38 8.31
N ILE A 103 17.24 21.82 7.05
CA ILE A 103 16.27 21.40 6.01
C ILE A 103 16.19 19.85 5.94
N LEU A 104 17.27 19.18 6.36
CA LEU A 104 17.42 17.73 6.54
C LEU A 104 16.56 17.11 7.65
N GLN A 105 15.72 17.85 8.37
CA GLN A 105 14.75 17.32 9.34
C GLN A 105 13.31 17.27 8.82
N ASN A 106 13.07 17.78 7.61
CA ASN A 106 11.75 17.81 7.00
C ASN A 106 11.40 16.45 6.36
N PRO A 107 10.31 15.77 6.78
CA PRO A 107 9.85 14.52 6.18
C PRO A 107 9.72 14.58 4.65
N ILE A 108 9.24 15.71 4.12
CA ILE A 108 9.03 15.93 2.67
C ILE A 108 10.35 15.94 1.90
N VAL A 109 11.46 16.30 2.56
CA VAL A 109 12.78 16.37 1.93
C VAL A 109 13.56 15.08 2.17
N ILE A 110 13.58 14.59 3.42
CA ILE A 110 14.28 13.34 3.76
C ILE A 110 13.69 12.16 3.01
N GLY A 111 12.36 12.09 2.87
CA GLY A 111 11.70 10.95 2.26
C GLY A 111 12.21 10.66 0.84
N PRO A 112 12.04 11.60 -0.11
CA PRO A 112 12.58 11.48 -1.45
C PRO A 112 14.10 11.27 -1.50
N ILE A 113 14.87 11.97 -0.66
CA ILE A 113 16.34 11.81 -0.63
C ILE A 113 16.74 10.40 -0.20
N SER A 114 16.10 9.87 0.84
CA SER A 114 16.36 8.52 1.36
C SER A 114 16.01 7.45 0.33
N PHE A 115 14.88 7.61 -0.37
CA PHE A 115 14.52 6.72 -1.47
C PHE A 115 15.50 6.83 -2.64
N PHE A 116 15.84 8.04 -3.07
CA PHE A 116 16.79 8.26 -4.17
C PHE A 116 18.16 7.66 -3.86
N LEU A 117 18.66 7.83 -2.63
CA LEU A 117 19.90 7.20 -2.18
C LEU A 117 19.80 5.68 -2.22
N THR A 118 18.67 5.12 -1.78
CA THR A 118 18.40 3.68 -1.84
C THR A 118 18.42 3.17 -3.28
N LEU A 119 17.78 3.89 -4.20
CA LEU A 119 17.74 3.58 -5.63
C LEU A 119 19.14 3.61 -6.28
N VAL A 120 19.96 4.61 -5.94
CA VAL A 120 21.34 4.70 -6.45
C VAL A 120 22.20 3.56 -5.90
N MET A 121 22.08 3.26 -4.60
CA MET A 121 22.81 2.17 -3.97
C MET A 121 22.38 0.81 -4.52
N SER A 122 21.08 0.59 -4.75
CA SER A 122 20.58 -0.65 -5.34
C SER A 122 21.05 -0.82 -6.78
N ALA A 123 21.08 0.26 -7.57
CA ALA A 123 21.63 0.25 -8.93
C ALA A 123 23.12 -0.11 -8.94
N PHE A 124 23.91 0.50 -8.05
CA PHE A 124 25.33 0.18 -7.92
C PHE A 124 25.55 -1.29 -7.54
N PHE A 125 24.76 -1.80 -6.60
CA PHE A 125 24.81 -3.19 -6.17
C PHE A 125 24.41 -4.15 -7.30
N ALA A 126 23.33 -3.86 -8.04
CA ALA A 126 22.90 -4.68 -9.17
C ALA A 126 23.94 -4.71 -10.30
N LEU A 127 24.61 -3.58 -10.58
CA LEU A 127 25.73 -3.53 -11.53
C LEU A 127 26.95 -4.30 -11.04
N ALA A 128 27.23 -4.30 -9.74
CA ALA A 128 28.29 -5.12 -9.16
C ALA A 128 27.99 -6.61 -9.33
N LEU A 129 26.75 -7.04 -9.10
CA LEU A 129 26.31 -8.44 -9.33
C LEU A 129 26.43 -8.85 -10.80
N LEU A 130 26.11 -7.95 -11.73
CA LEU A 130 26.31 -8.16 -13.16
C LEU A 130 27.80 -8.35 -13.50
N LYS A 131 28.69 -7.54 -12.93
CA LYS A 131 30.14 -7.66 -13.15
C LYS A 131 30.74 -8.96 -12.59
N VAL A 132 30.23 -9.44 -11.46
CA VAL A 132 30.65 -10.72 -10.86
C VAL A 132 30.07 -11.93 -11.62
N GLY A 133 29.11 -11.70 -12.53
CA GLY A 133 28.48 -12.75 -13.33
C GLY A 133 27.40 -13.54 -12.58
N ILE A 134 26.91 -13.03 -11.45
CA ILE A 134 25.77 -13.64 -10.70
C ILE A 134 24.46 -13.42 -11.47
N ILE A 135 24.34 -12.27 -12.14
CA ILE A 135 23.20 -11.91 -12.96
C ILE A 135 23.69 -11.74 -14.40
N THR A 136 22.99 -12.34 -15.35
CA THR A 136 23.37 -12.29 -16.78
C THR A 136 22.69 -11.12 -17.53
N SER A 137 21.50 -10.73 -17.10
CA SER A 137 20.70 -9.64 -17.70
C SER A 137 19.68 -9.10 -16.68
N GLY A 138 19.03 -7.96 -16.98
CA GLY A 138 17.97 -7.44 -16.11
C GLY A 138 18.45 -6.75 -14.83
N TRP A 139 19.68 -6.21 -14.83
CA TRP A 139 20.23 -5.48 -13.67
C TRP A 139 19.31 -4.33 -13.20
N MET A 140 18.60 -3.68 -14.12
CA MET A 140 17.67 -2.60 -13.79
C MET A 140 16.44 -3.12 -13.02
N MET A 141 15.90 -4.28 -13.40
CA MET A 141 14.83 -4.93 -12.63
C MET A 141 15.30 -5.26 -11.22
N VAL A 142 16.50 -5.84 -11.07
CA VAL A 142 17.07 -6.16 -9.76
C VAL A 142 17.30 -4.89 -8.93
N ALA A 143 17.78 -3.81 -9.54
CA ALA A 143 17.92 -2.52 -8.85
C ALA A 143 16.58 -1.98 -8.34
N LEU A 144 15.50 -2.12 -9.12
CA LEU A 144 14.16 -1.67 -8.74
C LEU A 144 13.53 -2.53 -7.64
N ILE A 145 13.67 -3.85 -7.72
CA ILE A 145 13.21 -4.77 -6.66
C ILE A 145 13.95 -4.51 -5.35
N LEU A 146 15.24 -4.18 -5.40
CA LEU A 146 16.04 -3.87 -4.21
C LEU A 146 15.81 -2.45 -3.65
N SER A 147 15.24 -1.53 -4.43
CA SER A 147 14.98 -0.16 -3.97
C SER A 147 13.59 0.06 -3.41
N THR A 148 12.65 -0.87 -3.66
CA THR A 148 11.28 -0.75 -3.17
C THR A 148 11.18 -1.03 -1.66
N THR A 149 10.09 -0.60 -1.03
CA THR A 149 9.87 -0.79 0.42
C THR A 149 8.39 -1.00 0.66
N SER A 150 8.01 -2.23 1.03
CA SER A 150 6.61 -2.60 1.23
C SER A 150 5.97 -1.81 2.38
N LEU A 151 5.17 -0.82 2.01
CA LEU A 151 4.36 -0.03 2.92
C LEU A 151 3.36 -0.93 3.68
N GLY A 152 2.96 -2.05 3.07
CA GLY A 152 2.09 -3.03 3.66
C GLY A 152 2.66 -3.75 4.90
N VAL A 153 3.99 -3.88 5.00
CA VAL A 153 4.66 -4.41 6.19
C VAL A 153 5.03 -3.29 7.16
N VAL A 154 5.49 -2.15 6.63
CA VAL A 154 5.97 -1.04 7.46
C VAL A 154 4.86 -0.43 8.33
N LEU A 155 3.65 -0.26 7.78
CA LEU A 155 2.55 0.36 8.51
C LEU A 155 2.15 -0.42 9.77
N PRO A 156 1.81 -1.72 9.72
CA PRO A 156 1.48 -2.47 10.92
C PRO A 156 2.59 -2.43 11.97
N VAL A 157 3.86 -2.46 11.55
CA VAL A 157 5.02 -2.37 12.45
C VAL A 157 5.08 -1.01 13.15
N LEU A 158 4.87 0.09 12.42
CA LEU A 158 4.82 1.42 13.01
C LEU A 158 3.63 1.59 13.96
N LYS A 159 2.46 1.02 13.63
CA LYS A 159 1.27 1.01 14.49
C LYS A 159 1.50 0.20 15.76
N GLU A 160 2.07 -0.99 15.65
CA GLU A 160 2.41 -1.85 16.79
C GLU A 160 3.32 -1.13 17.79
N ARG A 161 4.23 -0.29 17.28
CA ARG A 161 5.18 0.50 18.08
C ARG A 161 4.65 1.88 18.49
N ASN A 162 3.42 2.25 18.14
CA ASN A 162 2.83 3.58 18.36
C ASN A 162 3.67 4.73 17.76
N LEU A 163 4.32 4.50 16.62
CA LEU A 163 5.20 5.46 15.94
C LEU A 163 4.55 6.17 14.75
N ASN A 164 3.40 5.69 14.27
CA ASN A 164 2.67 6.24 13.11
C ASN A 164 2.44 7.76 13.19
N ASN A 165 2.14 8.32 14.37
CA ASN A 165 1.87 9.75 14.55
C ASN A 165 3.12 10.56 14.94
N THR A 166 4.32 10.00 14.80
CA THR A 166 5.58 10.70 15.08
C THR A 166 6.19 11.27 13.81
N LYS A 167 7.06 12.28 13.93
CA LYS A 167 7.80 12.81 12.77
C LYS A 167 8.56 11.70 12.03
N LEU A 168 9.22 10.81 12.77
CA LEU A 168 9.96 9.68 12.21
C LEU A 168 9.03 8.72 11.46
N GLY A 169 7.91 8.34 12.09
CA GLY A 169 6.92 7.44 11.47
C GLY A 169 6.32 8.01 10.19
N GLN A 170 5.94 9.29 10.19
CA GLN A 170 5.42 9.96 9.00
C GLN A 170 6.48 10.08 7.89
N THR A 171 7.76 10.33 8.23
CA THR A 171 8.85 10.28 7.24
C THR A 171 8.99 8.88 6.65
N ILE A 172 9.00 7.83 7.47
CA ILE A 172 9.12 6.45 7.00
C ILE A 172 7.93 6.07 6.10
N LEU A 173 6.71 6.42 6.48
CA LEU A 173 5.51 6.17 5.67
C LEU A 173 5.59 6.89 4.32
N LEU A 174 6.03 8.16 4.31
CA LEU A 174 6.20 8.92 3.08
C LEU A 174 7.31 8.35 2.18
N THR A 175 8.44 7.93 2.77
CA THR A 175 9.51 7.24 2.03
C THR A 175 9.01 5.94 1.42
N ALA A 176 8.34 5.10 2.20
CA ALA A 176 7.83 3.80 1.75
C ALA A 176 6.80 3.96 0.63
N LEU A 177 5.92 4.97 0.75
CA LEU A 177 4.97 5.35 -0.29
C LEU A 177 5.66 5.74 -1.60
N LEU A 178 6.65 6.63 -1.51
CA LEU A 178 7.40 7.04 -2.69
C LEU A 178 8.16 5.87 -3.31
N ALA A 179 8.72 4.99 -2.46
CA ALA A 179 9.42 3.81 -2.90
C ALA A 179 8.48 2.87 -3.67
N ASP A 180 7.37 2.45 -3.07
CA ASP A 180 6.38 1.58 -3.72
C ASP A 180 5.87 2.23 -5.02
N PHE A 181 5.45 3.49 -4.98
CA PHE A 181 4.91 4.20 -6.15
C PHE A 181 5.92 4.33 -7.30
N VAL A 182 7.09 4.90 -7.02
CA VAL A 182 8.09 5.20 -8.06
C VAL A 182 8.68 3.91 -8.61
N THR A 183 8.91 2.89 -7.77
CA THR A 183 9.43 1.61 -8.27
C THR A 183 8.42 0.85 -9.11
N MET A 184 7.14 0.80 -8.71
CA MET A 184 6.09 0.19 -9.55
C MET A 184 5.96 0.90 -10.89
N PHE A 185 5.99 2.24 -10.89
CA PHE A 185 5.97 3.03 -12.12
C PHE A 185 7.19 2.74 -13.02
N LEU A 186 8.40 2.68 -12.46
CA LEU A 186 9.61 2.37 -13.20
C LEU A 186 9.65 0.92 -13.70
N ILE A 187 9.12 -0.04 -12.93
CA ILE A 187 9.00 -1.45 -13.33
C ILE A 187 8.03 -1.57 -14.51
N SER A 188 6.88 -0.89 -14.45
CA SER A 188 5.92 -0.85 -15.55
C SER A 188 6.55 -0.28 -16.82
N ILE A 189 7.27 0.86 -16.71
CA ILE A 189 8.02 1.43 -17.85
C ILE A 189 9.02 0.43 -18.42
N TYR A 190 9.79 -0.22 -17.53
CA TYR A 190 10.81 -1.18 -17.92
C TYR A 190 10.23 -2.40 -18.64
N ALA A 191 9.15 -2.96 -18.13
CA ALA A 191 8.48 -4.12 -18.71
C ALA A 191 7.97 -3.81 -20.13
N THR A 192 7.26 -2.70 -20.32
CA THR A 192 6.75 -2.35 -21.64
C THR A 192 7.86 -1.95 -22.62
N TYR A 193 8.92 -1.30 -22.16
CA TYR A 193 10.07 -0.98 -23.00
C TYR A 193 10.74 -2.26 -23.54
N PHE A 194 10.82 -3.31 -22.73
CA PHE A 194 11.36 -4.61 -23.14
C PHE A 194 10.44 -5.36 -24.12
N ASP A 195 9.13 -5.34 -23.90
CA ASP A 195 8.17 -6.07 -24.74
C ASP A 195 7.93 -5.41 -26.11
N ASN A 196 7.78 -4.08 -26.15
CA ASN A 196 7.28 -3.37 -27.34
C ASN A 196 8.31 -2.42 -28.00
N GLY A 197 9.50 -2.25 -27.41
CA GLY A 197 10.56 -1.36 -27.94
C GLY A 197 10.17 0.13 -28.04
N SER A 198 9.01 0.52 -27.50
CA SER A 198 8.46 1.88 -27.54
C SER A 198 7.71 2.21 -26.26
N LEU A 199 7.67 3.49 -25.91
CA LEU A 199 6.86 3.97 -24.78
C LEU A 199 5.38 3.87 -25.19
N SER A 200 4.68 2.87 -24.66
CA SER A 200 3.27 2.63 -24.99
C SER A 200 2.35 3.63 -24.30
N ILE A 201 1.14 3.78 -24.85
CA ILE A 201 0.04 4.55 -24.25
C ILE A 201 -0.34 4.04 -22.85
N GLU A 202 -0.05 2.78 -22.52
CA GLU A 202 -0.33 2.18 -21.21
C GLU A 202 0.43 2.89 -20.07
N MET A 203 1.64 3.41 -20.33
CA MET A 203 2.38 4.22 -19.36
C MET A 203 1.67 5.54 -19.03
N LEU A 204 0.88 6.08 -19.97
CA LEU A 204 0.09 7.29 -19.75
C LEU A 204 -1.18 6.99 -18.93
N LEU A 205 -1.68 5.75 -18.95
CA LEU A 205 -2.87 5.35 -18.20
C LEU A 205 -2.65 5.40 -16.68
N ILE A 206 -1.43 5.17 -16.19
CA ILE A 206 -1.08 5.35 -14.77
C ILE A 206 -1.28 6.81 -14.33
N PHE A 207 -0.95 7.79 -15.19
CA PHE A 207 -1.27 9.20 -14.93
C PHE A 207 -2.77 9.47 -14.90
N GLY A 208 -3.57 8.66 -15.60
CA GLY A 208 -5.03 8.66 -15.53
C GLY A 208 -5.56 8.50 -14.11
N LEU A 209 -4.87 7.73 -13.26
CA LEU A 209 -5.28 7.51 -11.88
C LEU A 209 -5.01 8.75 -11.00
N PHE A 210 -3.93 9.48 -11.27
CA PHE A 210 -3.67 10.78 -10.63
C PHE A 210 -4.63 11.86 -11.09
N ILE A 211 -5.03 11.84 -12.37
CA ILE A 211 -6.07 12.73 -12.89
C ILE A 211 -7.40 12.41 -12.21
N ALA A 212 -7.75 11.13 -12.08
CA ALA A 212 -8.95 10.69 -11.37
C ALA A 212 -8.93 11.12 -9.90
N PHE A 213 -7.81 10.94 -9.20
CA PHE A 213 -7.60 11.46 -7.85
C PHE A 213 -7.79 12.98 -7.78
N ALA A 214 -7.12 13.75 -8.64
CA ALA A 214 -7.18 15.21 -8.63
C ALA A 214 -8.60 15.72 -8.93
N PHE A 215 -9.30 15.06 -9.87
CA PHE A 215 -10.69 15.35 -10.19
C PHE A 215 -11.61 15.06 -8.99
N LEU A 216 -11.46 13.89 -8.36
CA LEU A 216 -12.31 13.50 -7.23
C LEU A 216 -12.06 14.35 -5.99
N TYR A 217 -10.79 14.65 -5.69
CA TYR A 217 -10.41 15.57 -4.61
C TYR A 217 -11.00 16.96 -4.82
N ARG A 218 -10.86 17.52 -6.03
CA ARG A 218 -11.43 18.83 -6.36
C ARG A 218 -12.96 18.81 -6.27
N THR A 219 -13.59 17.74 -6.74
CA THR A 219 -15.05 17.58 -6.70
C THR A 219 -15.54 17.44 -5.26
N GLY A 220 -14.84 16.68 -4.42
CA GLY A 220 -15.12 16.54 -2.98
C GLY A 220 -15.05 17.87 -2.24
N LEU A 221 -14.02 18.68 -2.50
CA LEU A 221 -13.91 20.03 -1.94
C LEU A 221 -15.04 20.97 -2.39
N ILE A 222 -15.50 20.86 -3.63
CA ILE A 222 -16.60 21.68 -4.17
C ILE A 222 -17.93 21.24 -3.56
N LEU A 223 -18.20 19.93 -3.51
CA LEU A 223 -19.42 19.37 -2.92
C LEU A 223 -19.51 19.67 -1.42
N GLY A 224 -18.39 19.59 -0.70
CA GLY A 224 -18.30 19.94 0.73
C GLY A 224 -18.50 21.44 1.04
N ARG A 225 -18.60 22.30 0.02
CA ARG A 225 -19.00 23.71 0.19
C ARG A 225 -20.50 23.94 -0.04
N ILE A 226 -21.24 22.94 -0.53
CA ILE A 226 -22.67 23.06 -0.82
C ILE A 226 -23.45 22.83 0.48
N PRO A 227 -24.19 23.82 1.00
CA PRO A 227 -24.86 23.74 2.30
C PRO A 227 -25.86 22.59 2.40
N ARG A 228 -26.53 22.25 1.29
CA ARG A 228 -27.49 21.12 1.23
C ARG A 228 -26.80 19.77 1.36
N ILE A 229 -25.60 19.62 0.80
CA ILE A 229 -24.85 18.36 0.85
C ILE A 229 -24.25 18.20 2.24
N ASN A 230 -23.69 19.28 2.82
CA ASN A 230 -23.24 19.24 4.22
C ASN A 230 -24.38 18.94 5.18
N LYS A 231 -25.56 19.55 5.00
CA LYS A 231 -26.71 19.27 5.85
C LYS A 231 -27.20 17.82 5.72
N LEU A 232 -27.22 17.27 4.50
CA LEU A 232 -27.53 15.85 4.29
C LEU A 232 -26.46 14.93 4.89
N LEU A 233 -25.18 15.27 4.76
CA LEU A 233 -24.07 14.52 5.37
C LEU A 233 -24.09 14.62 6.90
N ASP A 234 -24.47 15.76 7.46
CA ASP A 234 -24.61 15.98 8.90
C ASP A 234 -25.83 15.23 9.46
N ASP A 235 -26.98 15.29 8.78
CA ASP A 235 -28.19 14.55 9.13
C ASP A 235 -27.97 13.03 9.01
N LEU A 236 -27.17 12.58 8.03
CA LEU A 236 -26.75 11.18 7.91
C LEU A 236 -25.66 10.79 8.91
N SER A 237 -24.76 11.70 9.30
CA SER A 237 -23.67 11.42 10.24
C SER A 237 -24.14 11.27 11.70
N HIS A 238 -25.30 11.83 12.03
CA HIS A 238 -25.99 11.57 13.30
C HIS A 238 -26.50 10.12 13.40
N SER A 239 -26.63 9.43 12.26
CA SER A 239 -27.03 8.02 12.17
C SER A 239 -25.85 7.14 11.73
N THR A 240 -25.08 6.67 12.72
CA THR A 240 -24.13 5.54 12.67
C THR A 240 -22.83 5.65 11.85
N ALA A 241 -21.71 5.29 12.51
CA ALA A 241 -20.40 5.01 11.90
C ALA A 241 -20.44 4.04 10.68
N GLN A 242 -21.55 3.32 10.52
CA GLN A 242 -21.84 2.44 9.38
C GLN A 242 -21.90 3.18 8.03
N ILE A 243 -22.43 4.41 7.96
CA ILE A 243 -22.52 5.13 6.68
C ILE A 243 -21.13 5.53 6.19
N LYS A 244 -20.27 6.02 7.09
CA LYS A 244 -18.87 6.37 6.77
C LYS A 244 -18.09 5.14 6.29
N LEU A 245 -18.25 4.00 6.95
CA LEU A 245 -17.64 2.73 6.54
C LEU A 245 -18.14 2.25 5.17
N ARG A 246 -19.45 2.34 4.90
CA ARG A 246 -19.99 1.98 3.58
C ARG A 246 -19.44 2.89 2.48
N ALA A 247 -19.41 4.20 2.72
CA ALA A 247 -18.86 5.16 1.77
C ALA A 247 -17.37 4.91 1.50
N SER A 248 -16.58 4.62 2.55
CA SER A 248 -15.16 4.32 2.40
C SER A 248 -14.91 3.02 1.62
N LEU A 249 -15.73 1.98 1.83
CA LEU A 249 -15.65 0.74 1.05
C LEU A 249 -16.04 0.94 -0.41
N VAL A 250 -17.09 1.73 -0.69
CA VAL A 250 -17.46 2.10 -2.07
C VAL A 250 -16.29 2.83 -2.74
N LEU A 251 -15.67 3.80 -2.05
CA LEU A 251 -14.53 4.53 -2.58
C LEU A 251 -13.34 3.57 -2.85
N LEU A 252 -13.01 2.70 -1.90
CA LEU A 252 -11.98 1.68 -2.04
C LEU A 252 -12.19 0.85 -3.32
N VAL A 253 -13.36 0.23 -3.46
CA VAL A 253 -13.66 -0.63 -4.60
C VAL A 253 -13.71 0.17 -5.90
N ALA A 254 -14.24 1.40 -5.89
CA ALA A 254 -14.26 2.26 -7.07
C ALA A 254 -12.85 2.57 -7.59
N PHE A 255 -11.89 2.86 -6.71
CA PHE A 255 -10.50 3.09 -7.12
C PHE A 255 -9.77 1.82 -7.52
N ILE A 256 -10.08 0.67 -6.92
CA ILE A 256 -9.59 -0.63 -7.39
C ILE A 256 -10.02 -0.87 -8.84
N VAL A 257 -11.32 -0.69 -9.13
CA VAL A 257 -11.88 -0.85 -10.47
C VAL A 257 -11.28 0.18 -11.44
N LEU A 258 -11.09 1.43 -11.02
CA LEU A 258 -10.41 2.43 -11.84
C LEU A 258 -8.96 2.05 -12.14
N ALA A 259 -8.22 1.52 -11.16
CA ALA A 259 -6.86 1.05 -11.37
C ALA A 259 -6.83 -0.08 -12.40
N GLU A 260 -7.74 -1.05 -12.30
CA GLU A 260 -7.87 -2.16 -13.24
C GLU A 260 -8.20 -1.67 -14.68
N ILE A 261 -9.17 -0.77 -14.84
CA ILE A 261 -9.52 -0.18 -16.15
C ILE A 261 -8.33 0.55 -16.77
N LEU A 262 -7.50 1.19 -15.94
CA LEU A 262 -6.30 1.91 -16.37
C LEU A 262 -5.08 0.98 -16.53
N ASN A 263 -5.24 -0.34 -16.40
CA ASN A 263 -4.14 -1.33 -16.38
C ASN A 263 -3.03 -0.96 -15.38
N SER A 264 -3.43 -0.40 -14.24
CA SER A 264 -2.55 -0.03 -13.13
C SER A 264 -2.72 -1.02 -11.97
N GLU A 265 -1.79 -0.99 -11.02
CA GLU A 265 -1.84 -1.88 -9.86
C GLU A 265 -3.01 -1.55 -8.93
N MET A 266 -3.81 -2.57 -8.60
CA MET A 266 -4.92 -2.47 -7.65
C MET A 266 -4.52 -1.84 -6.31
N ILE A 267 -3.33 -2.19 -5.82
CA ILE A 267 -2.74 -1.72 -4.56
C ILE A 267 -2.67 -0.19 -4.54
N LEU A 268 -2.30 0.41 -5.67
CA LEU A 268 -2.14 1.86 -5.84
C LEU A 268 -3.50 2.58 -5.86
N GLY A 269 -4.50 1.99 -6.51
CA GLY A 269 -5.88 2.48 -6.45
C GLY A 269 -6.42 2.48 -5.02
N ALA A 270 -6.27 1.36 -4.31
CA ALA A 270 -6.72 1.22 -2.93
C ALA A 270 -6.04 2.23 -1.99
N PHE A 271 -4.73 2.44 -2.17
CA PHE A 271 -3.96 3.41 -1.42
C PHE A 271 -4.45 4.87 -1.65
N ILE A 272 -4.69 5.24 -2.91
CA ILE A 272 -5.22 6.57 -3.29
C ILE A 272 -6.61 6.81 -2.68
N ALA A 273 -7.48 5.78 -2.69
CA ALA A 273 -8.76 5.86 -1.99
C ALA A 273 -8.56 6.15 -0.50
N GLY A 274 -7.59 5.52 0.15
CA GLY A 274 -7.24 5.78 1.55
C GLY A 274 -6.87 7.23 1.81
N ILE A 275 -6.02 7.82 0.95
CA ILE A 275 -5.64 9.24 1.03
C ILE A 275 -6.88 10.13 0.94
N ILE A 276 -7.76 9.87 -0.03
CA ILE A 276 -8.97 10.70 -0.22
C ILE A 276 -9.84 10.66 1.03
N VAL A 277 -10.03 9.48 1.64
CA VAL A 277 -10.78 9.37 2.89
C VAL A 277 -10.11 10.21 3.97
N SER A 278 -8.80 10.07 4.18
CA SER A 278 -8.07 10.86 5.20
C SER A 278 -8.13 12.38 4.96
N LEU A 279 -8.20 12.84 3.71
CA LEU A 279 -8.28 14.27 3.40
C LEU A 279 -9.69 14.85 3.58
N VAL A 280 -10.71 14.01 3.50
CA VAL A 280 -12.12 14.43 3.57
C VAL A 280 -12.70 14.28 4.99
N THR A 281 -12.13 13.40 5.82
CA THR A 281 -12.53 13.18 7.23
C THR A 281 -11.69 13.96 8.21
#